data_AF-A0A968PFU0-F1
#
_entry.id   AF-A0A968PFU0-F1
#
_cell.length_a   1.000
_cell.length_b   1.000
_cell.length_c   1.000
_cell.angle_alpha   90.00
_cell.angle_beta   90.00
_cell.angle_gamma   90.00
#
_symmetry.space_group_name_H-M   'P 1'
#
loop_
_entity.id
_entity.type
_entity.pdbx_description
1 polymer ?
#
loop_
_entity_poly.entity_id
_entity_poly.type
_entity_poly.pdbx_seq_one_letter_code
_entity_poly.pdbx_strand_id
1 'polypeptide(L)'
;DAFGLPAENAAIKLKTNPAILIRRFSSNYKRQMNLIGTSYDWNREINSSAPEYYHWTQWIFVQLYNHWYDKRVDKACPIADLEAELREHGSTHLPLPLSEQRITADEWNGMTRQQQQDILTRFRLAYRGEAVVNWDPVDKTVIANEEVDAEGRAWRSGALVERKILKQWFFRISAYADRLEDDLDEVDWPNKIVAMQRNWVGRSEGAEVIFTTEQGSAIIVFTTRPDTLWGATFMVLAPEHPLVAEVTSTAQQAEVAAYIDAAKARPAAARTAADDKEKTGVFTGGYAINPVNNECIPIWIADYVLMDYGTGAIMAVPAHDERDFAFAQKFDLPIVPVVARPDDAAKSYVQAGTYTPDLPAKLRAAGYSFSEQDGALLVSLTGAQAATYAELVHEHLHSGWSDVMGSGWLAIFPEEVVPFESLEADQQITQRITLSFPEDEVETKAQPTYMRYLAQVPFYQDIIYHAEYGPLIHSGPLTGRPGETAKLIPSTGWRSVEPDSAA
;
A
#
# COMPACT_ATOMS: atom_id res chain seq x y z
N ASP A 1 -9.57 19.70 -33.00
CA ASP A 1 -10.38 19.28 -31.85
C ASP A 1 -11.34 20.39 -31.47
N ALA A 2 -12.63 20.10 -31.38
CA ALA A 2 -13.71 21.07 -31.35
C ALA A 2 -14.81 20.76 -30.32
N PHE A 3 -14.79 19.59 -29.68
CA PHE A 3 -15.69 19.25 -28.58
C PHE A 3 -15.05 19.51 -27.21
N GLY A 4 -15.87 19.44 -26.16
CA GLY A 4 -15.42 19.53 -24.77
C GLY A 4 -15.29 20.96 -24.24
N LEU A 5 -14.76 21.04 -23.02
CA LEU A 5 -14.67 22.25 -22.22
C LEU A 5 -14.00 23.45 -22.93
N PRO A 6 -12.96 23.33 -23.78
CA PRO A 6 -12.26 24.55 -24.23
C PRO A 6 -13.13 25.34 -25.22
N ALA A 7 -13.88 24.64 -26.07
CA ALA A 7 -14.80 25.27 -27.00
C ALA A 7 -16.04 25.82 -26.28
N GLU A 8 -16.57 25.07 -25.31
CA GLU A 8 -17.76 25.47 -24.55
C GLU A 8 -17.49 26.68 -23.63
N ASN A 9 -16.40 26.67 -22.86
CA ASN A 9 -16.03 27.79 -21.98
C ASN A 9 -15.78 29.08 -22.78
N ALA A 10 -15.14 28.98 -23.95
CA ALA A 10 -14.97 30.12 -24.85
C ALA A 10 -16.32 30.65 -25.38
N ALA A 11 -17.25 29.76 -25.71
CA ALA A 11 -18.59 30.12 -26.16
C ALA A 11 -19.42 30.79 -25.07
N ILE A 12 -19.36 30.28 -23.83
CA ILE A 12 -19.99 30.88 -22.65
C ILE A 12 -19.45 32.29 -22.41
N LYS A 13 -18.12 32.46 -22.39
CA LYS A 13 -17.48 33.77 -22.19
C LYS A 13 -17.89 34.79 -23.25
N LEU A 14 -18.02 34.35 -24.49
CA LEU A 14 -18.43 35.18 -25.62
C LEU A 14 -19.96 35.26 -25.81
N LYS A 15 -20.73 34.63 -24.90
CA LYS A 15 -22.20 34.58 -24.93
C LYS A 15 -22.75 34.17 -26.30
N THR A 16 -22.17 33.13 -26.88
CA THR A 16 -22.52 32.66 -28.22
C THR A 16 -22.72 31.15 -28.23
N ASN A 17 -23.36 30.63 -29.28
CA ASN A 17 -23.53 29.19 -29.44
C ASN A 17 -22.20 28.54 -29.83
N PRO A 18 -21.73 27.48 -29.14
CA PRO A 18 -20.49 26.79 -29.46
C PRO A 18 -20.38 26.39 -30.93
N ALA A 19 -21.45 25.88 -31.54
CA ALA A 19 -21.46 25.44 -32.93
C ALA A 19 -21.24 26.58 -33.95
N ILE A 20 -21.56 27.83 -33.58
CA ILE A 20 -21.26 29.02 -34.40
C ILE A 20 -19.81 29.43 -34.18
N LEU A 21 -19.37 29.46 -32.91
CA LEU A 21 -18.03 29.87 -32.54
C LEU A 21 -16.95 28.97 -33.13
N ILE A 22 -17.12 27.66 -33.01
CA ILE A 22 -16.22 26.63 -33.54
C ILE A 22 -16.04 26.81 -35.04
N ARG A 23 -17.14 26.93 -35.80
CA ARG A 23 -17.06 27.15 -37.26
C ARG A 23 -16.25 28.39 -37.63
N ARG A 24 -16.44 29.48 -36.89
CA ARG A 24 -15.67 30.72 -37.08
C ARG A 24 -14.19 30.53 -36.76
N PHE A 25 -13.88 29.90 -35.63
CA PHE A 25 -12.50 29.66 -35.19
C PHE A 25 -11.75 28.72 -36.14
N SER A 26 -12.34 27.59 -36.53
CA SER A 26 -11.74 26.66 -37.49
C SER A 26 -11.47 27.34 -38.84
N SER A 27 -12.42 28.13 -39.35
CA SER A 27 -12.23 28.88 -40.61
C SER A 27 -11.08 29.89 -40.52
N ASN A 28 -10.96 30.59 -39.38
CA ASN A 28 -9.87 31.54 -39.16
C ASN A 28 -8.51 30.85 -39.01
N TYR A 29 -8.44 29.74 -38.26
CA TYR A 29 -7.22 28.94 -38.14
C TYR A 29 -6.78 28.42 -39.50
N LYS A 30 -7.69 27.84 -40.29
CA LYS A 30 -7.39 27.37 -41.66
C LYS A 30 -6.86 28.50 -42.55
N ARG A 31 -7.47 29.68 -42.49
CA ARG A 31 -6.98 30.88 -43.19
C ARG A 31 -5.57 31.27 -42.74
N GLN A 32 -5.29 31.30 -41.43
CA GLN A 32 -3.97 31.63 -40.89
C GLN A 32 -2.90 30.61 -41.30
N MET A 33 -3.22 29.32 -41.22
CA MET A 33 -2.35 28.22 -41.67
C MET A 33 -2.02 28.36 -43.16
N ASN A 34 -3.02 28.65 -44.00
CA ASN A 34 -2.79 28.92 -45.43
C ASN A 34 -1.91 30.16 -45.66
N LEU A 35 -2.05 31.22 -44.87
CA LEU A 35 -1.25 32.44 -45.00
C LEU A 35 0.23 32.22 -44.66
N ILE A 36 0.54 31.36 -43.70
CA ILE A 36 1.92 30.99 -43.35
C ILE A 36 2.50 29.89 -44.26
N GLY A 37 1.72 29.43 -45.25
CA GLY A 37 2.17 28.47 -46.25
C GLY A 37 2.28 27.04 -45.73
N THR A 38 1.56 26.65 -44.67
CA THR A 38 1.52 25.24 -44.24
C THR A 38 0.84 24.38 -45.31
N SER A 39 1.48 23.27 -45.68
CA SER A 39 0.98 22.35 -46.70
C SER A 39 0.22 21.17 -46.08
N TYR A 40 -0.99 21.42 -45.55
CA TYR A 40 -1.89 20.37 -45.09
C TYR A 40 -2.75 19.82 -46.24
N ASP A 41 -3.03 18.51 -46.23
CA ASP A 41 -4.08 17.91 -47.08
C ASP A 41 -5.47 18.24 -46.50
N TRP A 42 -6.01 19.38 -46.91
CA TRP A 42 -7.31 19.86 -46.44
C TRP A 42 -8.50 18.96 -46.81
N ASN A 43 -8.32 17.97 -47.71
CA ASN A 43 -9.36 16.99 -47.99
C ASN A 43 -9.54 15.99 -46.83
N ARG A 44 -8.56 15.89 -45.93
CA ARG A 44 -8.60 15.04 -44.72
C ARG A 44 -8.92 15.82 -43.45
N GLU A 45 -9.44 17.04 -43.59
CA GLU A 45 -9.87 17.84 -42.45
C GLU A 45 -11.01 17.13 -41.71
N ILE A 46 -10.86 16.99 -40.39
CA ILE A 46 -11.87 16.42 -39.49
C ILE A 46 -12.28 17.43 -38.43
N ASN A 47 -13.54 17.34 -38.00
CA ASN A 47 -14.08 18.14 -36.92
C ASN A 47 -14.74 17.23 -35.89
N SER A 48 -14.18 17.16 -34.68
CA SER A 48 -14.69 16.26 -33.63
C SER A 48 -16.11 16.58 -33.18
N SER A 49 -16.62 17.80 -33.41
CA SER A 49 -18.00 18.19 -33.11
C SER A 49 -19.01 17.86 -34.22
N ALA A 50 -18.57 17.34 -35.37
CA ALA A 50 -19.43 17.02 -36.50
C ALA A 50 -20.08 15.63 -36.33
N PRO A 51 -21.39 15.45 -36.64
CA PRO A 51 -22.06 14.15 -36.56
C PRO A 51 -21.36 13.05 -37.35
N GLU A 52 -20.80 13.40 -38.52
CA GLU A 52 -20.05 12.50 -39.39
C GLU A 52 -18.74 12.03 -38.76
N TYR A 53 -18.31 12.65 -37.65
CA TYR A 53 -17.16 12.21 -36.85
C TYR A 53 -17.60 11.51 -35.56
N TYR A 54 -18.38 12.17 -34.70
CA TYR A 54 -18.65 11.64 -33.35
C TYR A 54 -19.56 10.40 -33.35
N HIS A 55 -20.27 10.07 -34.44
CA HIS A 55 -20.95 8.78 -34.52
C HIS A 55 -19.97 7.60 -34.42
N TRP A 56 -18.71 7.78 -34.85
CA TRP A 56 -17.66 6.79 -34.65
C TRP A 56 -17.23 6.68 -33.19
N THR A 57 -17.19 7.78 -32.44
CA THR A 57 -16.89 7.71 -31.00
C THR A 57 -18.01 7.02 -30.22
N GLN A 58 -19.27 7.25 -30.59
CA GLN A 58 -20.42 6.50 -30.08
C GLN A 58 -20.34 5.01 -30.44
N TRP A 59 -19.94 4.69 -31.68
CA TRP A 59 -19.76 3.31 -32.10
C TRP A 59 -18.63 2.61 -31.33
N ILE A 60 -17.47 3.26 -31.15
CA ILE A 60 -16.35 2.75 -30.34
C ILE A 60 -16.81 2.49 -28.90
N PHE A 61 -17.57 3.41 -28.31
CA PHE A 61 -18.12 3.22 -26.96
C PHE A 61 -18.99 1.96 -26.89
N VAL A 62 -19.88 1.73 -27.87
CA VAL A 62 -20.70 0.51 -27.93
C VAL A 62 -19.86 -0.75 -28.11
N GLN A 63 -18.76 -0.68 -28.87
CA GLN A 63 -17.81 -1.79 -28.94
C GLN A 63 -17.20 -2.06 -27.57
N LEU A 64 -16.62 -1.06 -26.90
CA LEU A 64 -16.02 -1.21 -25.57
C LEU A 64 -17.04 -1.70 -24.52
N TYR A 65 -18.28 -1.22 -24.59
CA TYR A 65 -19.34 -1.70 -23.70
C TYR A 65 -19.58 -3.19 -23.92
N ASN A 66 -19.63 -3.66 -25.16
CA ASN A 66 -19.90 -5.06 -25.50
C ASN A 66 -18.67 -5.99 -25.49
N HIS A 67 -17.52 -5.52 -24.99
CA HIS A 67 -16.31 -6.32 -24.90
C HIS A 67 -15.70 -6.26 -23.49
N TRP A 68 -14.90 -7.27 -23.17
CA TRP A 68 -14.06 -7.36 -21.98
C TRP A 68 -12.63 -7.73 -22.40
N TYR A 69 -11.65 -7.54 -21.52
CA TYR A 69 -10.29 -7.97 -21.81
C TYR A 69 -10.02 -9.36 -21.23
N ASP A 70 -9.76 -10.34 -22.08
CA ASP A 70 -9.37 -11.67 -21.63
C ASP A 70 -7.84 -11.79 -21.62
N LYS A 71 -7.26 -11.77 -20.42
CA LYS A 71 -5.81 -11.91 -20.22
C LYS A 71 -5.26 -13.24 -20.72
N ARG A 72 -6.07 -14.30 -20.83
CA ARG A 72 -5.62 -15.63 -21.28
C ARG A 72 -5.24 -15.64 -22.77
N VAL A 73 -5.87 -14.76 -23.55
CA VAL A 73 -5.65 -14.60 -25.00
C VAL A 73 -5.14 -13.20 -25.37
N ASP A 74 -4.83 -12.40 -24.34
CA ASP A 74 -4.26 -11.06 -24.41
C ASP A 74 -4.96 -10.11 -25.41
N LYS A 75 -6.30 -10.09 -25.38
CA LYS A 75 -7.12 -9.25 -26.28
C LYS A 75 -8.52 -8.95 -25.75
N ALA A 76 -9.15 -7.93 -26.33
CA ALA A 76 -10.58 -7.71 -26.19
C ALA A 76 -11.39 -8.86 -26.81
N CYS A 77 -12.33 -9.41 -26.04
CA CYS A 77 -13.27 -10.44 -26.47
C CYS A 77 -14.71 -9.97 -26.25
N PRO A 78 -15.68 -10.44 -27.06
CA PRO A 78 -17.09 -10.16 -26.83
C PRO A 78 -17.54 -10.56 -25.42
N ILE A 79 -18.35 -9.71 -24.78
CA ILE A 79 -18.92 -10.00 -23.46
C ILE A 79 -19.86 -11.22 -23.50
N ALA A 80 -20.43 -11.53 -24.66
CA ALA A 80 -21.29 -12.69 -24.88
C ALA A 80 -20.53 -14.02 -24.67
N ASP A 81 -19.24 -14.05 -24.99
CA ASP A 81 -18.41 -15.25 -24.80
C ASP A 81 -18.18 -15.50 -23.30
N LEU A 82 -17.94 -14.43 -22.52
CA LEU A 82 -17.87 -14.51 -21.06
C LEU A 82 -19.20 -14.94 -20.46
N GLU A 83 -20.33 -14.43 -20.96
CA GLU A 83 -21.65 -14.84 -20.50
C GLU A 83 -21.90 -16.34 -20.71
N ALA A 84 -21.44 -16.89 -21.83
CA ALA A 84 -21.51 -18.32 -22.12
C ALA A 84 -20.61 -19.13 -21.17
N GLU A 85 -19.38 -18.68 -20.90
CA GLU A 85 -18.47 -19.33 -19.96
C GLU A 85 -19.02 -19.34 -18.53
N LEU A 86 -19.53 -18.20 -18.04
CA LEU A 86 -20.13 -18.10 -16.70
C LEU A 86 -21.35 -19.03 -16.54
N ARG A 87 -22.14 -19.21 -17.60
CA ARG A 87 -23.28 -20.13 -17.63
C ARG A 87 -22.89 -21.59 -17.48
N GLU A 88 -21.74 -21.99 -18.03
CA GLU A 88 -21.29 -23.38 -18.04
C GLU A 88 -20.41 -23.73 -16.84
N HIS A 89 -19.52 -22.82 -16.45
CA HIS A 89 -18.44 -23.09 -15.49
C HIS A 89 -18.39 -22.10 -14.31
N GLY A 90 -19.25 -21.07 -14.31
CA GLY A 90 -19.09 -19.93 -13.41
C GLY A 90 -17.75 -19.22 -13.66
N SER A 91 -17.20 -18.55 -12.65
CA SER A 91 -15.94 -17.81 -12.75
C SER A 91 -14.70 -18.61 -12.31
N THR A 92 -14.81 -19.93 -12.22
CA THR A 92 -13.74 -20.82 -11.75
C THR A 92 -12.51 -20.80 -12.67
N HIS A 93 -12.72 -20.74 -14.00
CA HIS A 93 -11.66 -20.70 -15.01
C HIS A 93 -11.14 -19.28 -15.31
N LEU A 94 -11.71 -18.25 -14.67
CA LEU A 94 -11.26 -16.87 -14.85
C LEU A 94 -10.07 -16.60 -13.91
N PRO A 95 -9.02 -15.90 -14.40
CA PRO A 95 -7.86 -15.50 -13.61
C PRO A 95 -8.22 -14.29 -12.72
N LEU A 96 -9.10 -14.51 -11.76
CA LEU A 96 -9.55 -13.52 -10.79
C LEU A 96 -8.65 -13.50 -9.55
N PRO A 97 -8.32 -12.33 -9.00
CA PRO A 97 -7.68 -12.21 -7.69
C PRO A 97 -8.57 -12.78 -6.58
N LEU A 98 -7.99 -13.12 -5.43
CA LEU A 98 -8.71 -13.60 -4.23
C LEU A 98 -9.72 -12.56 -3.73
N SER A 99 -9.42 -11.26 -3.89
CA SER A 99 -10.33 -10.16 -3.54
C SER A 99 -11.62 -10.15 -4.37
N GLU A 100 -11.65 -10.81 -5.52
CA GLU A 100 -12.82 -10.87 -6.39
C GLU A 100 -13.69 -12.09 -6.08
N GLN A 101 -14.95 -11.86 -5.74
CA GLN A 101 -15.90 -12.93 -5.44
C GLN A 101 -16.08 -13.86 -6.64
N ARG A 102 -15.88 -15.15 -6.40
CA ARG A 102 -16.16 -16.23 -7.37
C ARG A 102 -17.65 -16.58 -7.37
N ILE A 103 -18.13 -16.99 -8.54
CA ILE A 103 -19.54 -17.33 -8.79
C ILE A 103 -19.55 -18.70 -9.46
N THR A 104 -20.36 -19.61 -8.96
CA THR A 104 -20.60 -20.92 -9.56
C THR A 104 -21.57 -20.82 -10.74
N ALA A 105 -21.58 -21.82 -11.62
CA ALA A 105 -22.54 -21.88 -12.73
C ALA A 105 -23.99 -21.89 -12.21
N ASP A 106 -24.28 -22.59 -11.11
CA ASP A 106 -25.62 -22.65 -10.52
C ASP A 106 -26.07 -21.29 -9.97
N GLU A 107 -25.19 -20.58 -9.25
CA GLU A 107 -25.46 -19.22 -8.79
C GLU A 107 -25.73 -18.28 -9.98
N TRP A 108 -24.90 -18.34 -11.02
CA TRP A 108 -25.07 -17.53 -12.23
C TRP A 108 -26.40 -17.81 -12.93
N ASN A 109 -26.77 -19.08 -13.07
CA ASN A 109 -28.00 -19.51 -13.74
C ASN A 109 -29.26 -19.21 -12.90
N GLY A 110 -29.12 -19.10 -11.58
CA GLY A 110 -30.18 -18.67 -10.67
C GLY A 110 -30.41 -17.15 -10.63
N MET A 111 -29.49 -16.36 -11.18
CA MET A 111 -29.58 -14.89 -11.17
C MET A 111 -30.57 -14.35 -12.22
N THR A 112 -31.19 -13.22 -11.88
CA THR A 112 -31.94 -12.42 -12.84
C THR A 112 -31.01 -11.80 -13.88
N ARG A 113 -31.56 -11.43 -15.04
CA ARG A 113 -30.80 -10.73 -16.09
C ARG A 113 -30.13 -9.45 -15.57
N GLN A 114 -30.77 -8.72 -14.65
CA GLN A 114 -30.18 -7.52 -14.06
C GLN A 114 -28.93 -7.84 -13.24
N GLN A 115 -29.02 -8.84 -12.34
CA GLN A 115 -27.88 -9.29 -11.54
C GLN A 115 -26.72 -9.79 -12.41
N GLN A 116 -27.02 -10.52 -13.48
CA GLN A 116 -26.02 -10.94 -14.46
C GLN A 116 -25.34 -9.73 -15.13
N GLN A 117 -26.11 -8.71 -15.54
CA GLN A 117 -25.53 -7.49 -16.13
C GLN A 117 -24.67 -6.71 -15.13
N ASP A 118 -25.07 -6.66 -13.86
CA ASP A 118 -24.30 -5.99 -12.81
C ASP A 118 -22.95 -6.70 -12.59
N ILE A 119 -22.91 -8.03 -12.65
CA ILE A 119 -21.65 -8.79 -12.61
C ILE A 119 -20.81 -8.53 -13.88
N LEU A 120 -21.40 -8.60 -15.07
CA LEU A 120 -20.68 -8.36 -16.33
C LEU A 120 -20.06 -6.96 -16.40
N THR A 121 -20.67 -5.98 -15.73
CA THR A 121 -20.15 -4.61 -15.60
C THR A 121 -18.72 -4.58 -15.03
N ARG A 122 -18.34 -5.55 -14.17
CA ARG A 122 -16.98 -5.73 -13.64
C ARG A 122 -15.94 -6.13 -14.71
N PHE A 123 -16.38 -6.66 -15.84
CA PHE A 123 -15.50 -7.14 -16.91
C PHE A 123 -15.50 -6.24 -18.14
N ARG A 124 -16.60 -5.52 -18.39
CA ARG A 124 -16.74 -4.64 -19.57
C ARG A 124 -15.64 -3.58 -19.63
N LEU A 125 -15.19 -3.28 -20.86
CA LEU A 125 -14.20 -2.23 -21.13
C LEU A 125 -14.80 -0.82 -21.01
N ALA A 126 -16.11 -0.67 -21.17
CA ALA A 126 -16.84 0.54 -20.78
C ALA A 126 -17.93 0.18 -19.77
N TYR A 127 -17.95 0.85 -18.62
CA TYR A 127 -18.86 0.49 -17.53
C TYR A 127 -19.29 1.72 -16.72
N ARG A 128 -20.39 1.60 -15.96
CA ARG A 128 -20.81 2.63 -15.01
C ARG A 128 -20.39 2.25 -13.61
N GLY A 129 -19.70 3.14 -12.93
CA GLY A 129 -19.30 2.99 -11.53
C GLY A 129 -19.67 4.20 -10.71
N GLU A 130 -19.78 4.03 -9.40
CA GLU A 130 -19.71 5.15 -8.46
C GLU A 130 -18.23 5.40 -8.17
N ALA A 131 -17.81 6.65 -8.26
CA ALA A 131 -16.48 7.06 -7.86
C ALA A 131 -16.55 8.39 -7.15
N VAL A 132 -15.59 8.60 -6.25
CA VAL A 132 -15.26 9.93 -5.76
C VAL A 132 -14.58 10.67 -6.91
N VAL A 133 -15.35 11.50 -7.62
CA VAL A 133 -14.85 12.22 -8.78
C VAL A 133 -14.41 13.63 -8.40
N ASN A 134 -13.41 14.11 -9.13
CA ASN A 134 -13.00 15.50 -9.10
C ASN A 134 -14.10 16.34 -9.76
N TRP A 135 -14.69 17.26 -9.01
CA TRP A 135 -15.73 18.17 -9.45
C TRP A 135 -15.21 19.59 -9.49
N ASP A 136 -15.25 20.21 -10.65
CA ASP A 136 -14.97 21.63 -10.79
C ASP A 136 -16.23 22.44 -10.42
N PRO A 137 -16.25 23.22 -9.33
CA PRO A 137 -17.43 23.98 -8.94
C PRO A 137 -17.74 25.17 -9.86
N VAL A 138 -16.75 25.64 -10.63
CA VAL A 138 -16.89 26.73 -11.60
C VAL A 138 -17.42 26.20 -12.92
N ASP A 139 -16.78 25.16 -13.47
CA ASP A 139 -17.17 24.56 -14.75
C ASP A 139 -18.38 23.60 -14.60
N LYS A 140 -18.75 23.26 -13.35
CA LYS A 140 -19.90 22.41 -12.99
C LYS A 140 -19.89 21.07 -13.72
N THR A 141 -18.72 20.47 -13.81
CA THR A 141 -18.51 19.17 -14.43
C THR A 141 -17.55 18.33 -13.62
N VAL A 142 -17.61 17.03 -13.88
CA VAL A 142 -16.56 16.11 -13.50
C VAL A 142 -15.34 16.33 -14.40
N ILE A 143 -14.15 16.28 -13.82
CA ILE A 143 -12.86 16.32 -14.52
C ILE A 143 -12.03 15.08 -14.17
N ALA A 144 -11.15 14.67 -15.07
CA ALA A 144 -10.27 13.52 -14.84
C ALA A 144 -9.14 13.85 -13.83
N ASN A 145 -8.36 12.86 -13.40
CA ASN A 145 -7.24 13.10 -12.50
C ASN A 145 -6.16 13.96 -13.18
N GLU A 146 -5.95 13.74 -14.48
CA GLU A 146 -4.98 14.45 -15.34
C GLU A 146 -5.38 15.92 -15.60
N GLU A 147 -6.59 16.30 -15.20
CA GLU A 147 -7.14 17.65 -15.33
C GLU A 147 -7.07 18.44 -14.01
N VAL A 148 -6.42 17.88 -12.99
CA VAL A 148 -6.15 18.51 -11.69
C VAL A 148 -4.65 18.75 -11.56
N ASP A 149 -4.24 19.97 -11.21
CA ASP A 149 -2.84 20.28 -10.96
C ASP A 149 -2.36 19.79 -9.58
N ALA A 150 -1.05 19.93 -9.34
CA ALA A 150 -0.40 19.48 -8.10
C ALA A 150 -0.97 20.17 -6.85
N GLU A 151 -1.51 21.39 -6.99
CA GLU A 151 -2.15 22.14 -5.91
C GLU A 151 -3.64 21.78 -5.71
N GLY A 152 -4.15 20.76 -6.41
CA GLY A 152 -5.53 20.29 -6.28
C GLY A 152 -6.54 21.20 -6.97
N ARG A 153 -6.12 21.99 -7.97
CA ARG A 153 -6.96 22.91 -8.71
C ARG A 153 -7.24 22.40 -10.11
N ALA A 154 -8.41 22.72 -10.63
CA ALA A 154 -8.76 22.37 -11.99
C ALA A 154 -7.87 23.15 -12.96
N TRP A 155 -7.25 22.45 -13.91
CA TRP A 155 -6.24 22.97 -14.86
C TRP A 155 -6.67 24.20 -15.68
N ARG A 156 -7.97 24.49 -15.74
CA ARG A 156 -8.54 25.61 -16.51
C ARG A 156 -9.20 26.68 -15.69
N SER A 157 -10.13 26.31 -14.81
CA SER A 157 -10.84 27.29 -14.00
C SER A 157 -9.97 27.84 -12.87
N GLY A 158 -8.91 27.10 -12.48
CA GLY A 158 -8.09 27.39 -11.31
C GLY A 158 -8.83 27.21 -9.98
N ALA A 159 -10.08 26.72 -10.03
CA ALA A 159 -10.90 26.49 -8.86
C ALA A 159 -10.36 25.30 -8.05
N LEU A 160 -10.50 25.38 -6.73
CA LEU A 160 -10.20 24.25 -5.87
C LEU A 160 -11.23 23.14 -6.16
N VAL A 161 -10.73 21.95 -6.46
CA VAL A 161 -11.57 20.81 -6.85
C VAL A 161 -12.34 20.28 -5.65
N GLU A 162 -13.65 20.10 -5.80
CA GLU A 162 -14.49 19.40 -4.83
C GLU A 162 -14.49 17.89 -5.14
N ARG A 163 -14.66 17.05 -4.12
CA ARG A 163 -14.84 15.60 -4.31
C ARG A 163 -16.32 15.26 -4.16
N LYS A 164 -16.93 14.65 -5.19
CA LYS A 164 -18.33 14.21 -5.15
C LYS A 164 -18.45 12.74 -5.50
N ILE A 165 -19.32 12.02 -4.82
CA ILE A 165 -19.67 10.66 -5.22
C ILE A 165 -20.72 10.78 -6.34
N LEU A 166 -20.32 10.43 -7.56
CA LEU A 166 -21.20 10.46 -8.72
C LEU A 166 -21.09 9.17 -9.51
N LYS A 167 -22.22 8.75 -10.09
CA LYS A 167 -22.26 7.60 -11.00
C LYS A 167 -21.85 8.05 -12.40
N GLN A 168 -20.66 7.67 -12.82
CA GLN A 168 -20.06 8.06 -14.10
C GLN A 168 -19.77 6.86 -14.99
N TRP A 169 -19.45 7.12 -16.26
CA TRP A 169 -18.91 6.12 -17.19
C TRP A 169 -17.40 6.11 -17.13
N PHE A 170 -16.83 4.91 -17.13
CA PHE A 170 -15.39 4.67 -17.09
C PHE A 170 -14.98 3.75 -18.22
N PHE A 171 -13.76 3.96 -18.72
CA PHE A 171 -13.07 2.98 -19.56
C PHE A 171 -12.07 2.19 -18.72
N ARG A 172 -12.11 0.86 -18.84
CA ARG A 172 -11.23 -0.06 -18.12
C ARG A 172 -9.86 -0.15 -18.79
N ILE A 173 -9.18 0.99 -18.90
CA ILE A 173 -7.81 1.06 -19.43
C ILE A 173 -6.84 0.22 -18.59
N SER A 174 -7.11 0.11 -17.28
CA SER A 174 -6.34 -0.73 -16.36
C SER A 174 -6.28 -2.19 -16.79
N ALA A 175 -7.22 -2.71 -17.59
CA ALA A 175 -7.12 -4.07 -18.12
C ALA A 175 -5.95 -4.25 -19.11
N TYR A 176 -5.55 -3.17 -19.79
CA TYR A 176 -4.45 -3.13 -20.76
C TYR A 176 -3.10 -2.70 -20.16
N ALA A 177 -3.02 -2.46 -18.85
CA ALA A 177 -1.83 -1.85 -18.24
C ALA A 177 -0.51 -2.60 -18.53
N ASP A 178 -0.50 -3.94 -18.44
CA ASP A 178 0.72 -4.73 -18.72
C ASP A 178 1.21 -4.47 -20.14
N ARG A 179 0.31 -4.54 -21.13
CA ARG A 179 0.65 -4.25 -22.52
C ARG A 179 1.07 -2.80 -22.73
N LEU A 180 0.36 -1.85 -22.11
CA LEU A 180 0.72 -0.44 -22.24
C LEU A 180 2.12 -0.16 -21.72
N GLU A 181 2.61 -0.93 -20.75
CA GLU A 181 3.96 -0.83 -20.23
C GLU A 181 4.98 -1.64 -21.05
N ASP A 182 4.68 -2.90 -21.35
CA ASP A 182 5.53 -3.81 -22.10
C ASP A 182 5.76 -3.27 -23.54
N ASP A 183 4.71 -2.74 -24.19
CA ASP A 183 4.77 -2.17 -25.53
C ASP A 183 5.58 -0.85 -25.58
N LEU A 184 5.93 -0.24 -24.43
CA LEU A 184 6.84 0.93 -24.42
C LEU A 184 8.25 0.59 -24.89
N ASP A 185 8.66 -0.68 -24.82
CA ASP A 185 9.95 -1.12 -25.36
C ASP A 185 9.93 -1.23 -26.89
N GLU A 186 8.75 -1.23 -27.53
CA GLU A 186 8.61 -1.36 -28.98
C GLU A 186 8.50 0.00 -29.72
N VAL A 187 8.29 1.09 -29.00
CA VAL A 187 8.06 2.43 -29.59
C VAL A 187 9.33 3.29 -29.59
N ASP A 188 9.58 3.97 -30.72
CA ASP A 188 10.66 4.96 -30.84
C ASP A 188 10.23 6.32 -30.26
N TRP A 189 10.11 6.38 -28.93
CA TRP A 189 9.69 7.57 -28.18
C TRP A 189 10.84 8.15 -27.33
N PRO A 190 10.82 9.46 -27.02
CA PRO A 190 11.80 10.05 -26.13
C PRO A 190 11.78 9.38 -24.74
N ASN A 191 12.96 9.02 -24.23
CA ASN A 191 13.11 8.32 -22.93
C ASN A 191 12.35 8.99 -21.78
N LYS A 192 12.26 10.33 -21.76
CA LYS A 192 11.50 11.06 -20.74
C LYS A 192 10.02 10.69 -20.76
N ILE A 193 9.41 10.56 -21.94
CA ILE A 193 7.99 10.20 -22.08
C ILE A 193 7.78 8.74 -21.67
N VAL A 194 8.68 7.83 -22.08
CA VAL A 194 8.65 6.42 -21.67
C VAL A 194 8.71 6.29 -20.14
N ALA A 195 9.67 6.98 -19.50
CA ALA A 195 9.80 6.98 -18.05
C ALA A 195 8.55 7.53 -17.34
N MET A 196 7.98 8.64 -17.84
CA MET A 196 6.72 9.18 -17.31
C MET A 196 5.55 8.18 -17.43
N GLN A 197 5.43 7.48 -18.56
CA GLN A 197 4.37 6.47 -18.76
C GLN A 197 4.56 5.27 -17.84
N ARG A 198 5.79 4.76 -17.68
CA ARG A 198 6.09 3.66 -16.74
C ARG A 198 5.75 4.02 -15.31
N ASN A 199 6.17 5.20 -14.86
CA ASN A 199 5.86 5.70 -13.52
C ASN A 199 4.34 5.88 -13.34
N TRP A 200 3.64 6.36 -14.38
CA TRP A 200 2.18 6.52 -14.35
C TRP A 200 1.42 5.20 -14.31
N VAL A 201 1.87 4.19 -15.05
CA VAL A 201 1.28 2.84 -15.01
C VAL A 201 1.53 2.19 -13.65
N GLY A 202 2.72 2.40 -13.06
CA GLY A 202 3.00 2.07 -11.66
C GLY A 202 2.91 0.57 -11.36
N ARG A 203 3.39 -0.29 -12.26
CA ARG A 203 3.30 -1.75 -12.09
C ARG A 203 4.01 -2.20 -10.83
N SER A 204 3.25 -2.89 -9.98
CA SER A 204 3.72 -3.53 -8.78
C SER A 204 3.36 -5.00 -8.80
N GLU A 205 4.36 -5.86 -8.59
CA GLU A 205 4.16 -7.30 -8.41
C GLU A 205 4.10 -7.61 -6.91
N GLY A 206 3.14 -8.42 -6.51
CA GLY A 206 2.87 -8.70 -5.10
C GLY A 206 1.85 -9.80 -4.89
N ALA A 207 1.55 -10.16 -3.65
CA ALA A 207 0.60 -11.22 -3.34
C ALA A 207 -0.64 -10.67 -2.65
N GLU A 208 -1.77 -11.32 -2.91
CA GLU A 208 -2.92 -11.22 -2.01
C GLU A 208 -2.81 -12.29 -0.92
N VAL A 209 -3.03 -11.89 0.32
CA VAL A 209 -2.95 -12.76 1.50
C VAL A 209 -4.27 -12.69 2.25
N ILE A 210 -4.76 -13.85 2.70
CA ILE A 210 -5.99 -13.93 3.50
C ILE A 210 -5.62 -14.09 4.97
N PHE A 211 -5.91 -13.05 5.75
CA PHE A 211 -5.98 -13.11 7.21
C PHE A 211 -7.41 -13.45 7.61
N THR A 212 -7.61 -13.97 8.82
CA THR A 212 -8.95 -14.33 9.31
C THR A 212 -9.25 -13.57 10.59
N THR A 213 -10.39 -12.91 10.72
CA THR A 213 -10.82 -12.33 12.01
C THR A 213 -11.03 -13.44 13.04
N GLU A 214 -10.99 -13.13 14.33
CA GLU A 214 -11.37 -14.10 15.36
C GLU A 214 -12.80 -14.64 15.18
N GLN A 215 -13.66 -13.86 14.52
CA GLN A 215 -15.04 -14.22 14.18
C GLN A 215 -15.14 -15.12 12.93
N GLY A 216 -14.04 -15.36 12.21
CA GLY A 216 -13.97 -16.26 11.04
C GLY A 216 -14.12 -15.57 9.68
N SER A 217 -14.20 -14.25 9.63
CA SER A 217 -14.30 -13.49 8.38
C SER A 217 -12.94 -13.29 7.73
N ALA A 218 -12.89 -13.35 6.40
CA ALA A 218 -11.64 -13.14 5.65
C ALA A 218 -11.31 -11.65 5.54
N ILE A 219 -10.09 -11.26 5.94
CA ILE A 219 -9.46 -9.97 5.63
C ILE A 219 -8.44 -10.24 4.53
N ILE A 220 -8.74 -9.80 3.31
CA ILE A 220 -7.81 -9.92 2.18
C ILE A 220 -6.96 -8.66 2.16
N VAL A 221 -5.64 -8.81 2.03
CA VAL A 221 -4.69 -7.70 1.88
C VAL A 221 -3.84 -7.91 0.65
N PHE A 222 -3.37 -6.83 0.04
CA PHE A 222 -2.33 -6.87 -1.00
C PHE A 222 -1.01 -6.37 -0.42
N THR A 223 0.09 -7.06 -0.75
CA THR A 223 1.45 -6.63 -0.39
C THR A 223 2.43 -6.89 -1.52
N THR A 224 3.32 -5.95 -1.78
CA THR A 224 4.49 -6.13 -2.67
C THR A 224 5.66 -6.82 -1.95
N ARG A 225 5.56 -6.98 -0.62
CA ARG A 225 6.55 -7.61 0.26
C ARG A 225 5.98 -8.88 0.92
N PRO A 226 5.56 -9.91 0.16
CA PRO A 226 5.07 -11.15 0.78
C PRO A 226 6.17 -11.88 1.58
N ASP A 227 7.44 -11.57 1.30
CA ASP A 227 8.60 -12.05 2.03
C ASP A 227 8.60 -11.64 3.52
N THR A 228 7.91 -10.55 3.87
CA THR A 228 7.87 -10.02 5.24
C THR A 228 6.63 -10.45 6.03
N LEU A 229 5.79 -11.35 5.49
CA LEU A 229 4.50 -11.76 6.09
C LEU A 229 4.61 -12.31 7.53
N TRP A 230 5.73 -12.94 7.89
CA TRP A 230 6.01 -13.42 9.25
C TRP A 230 6.19 -12.29 10.26
N GLY A 231 6.57 -11.09 9.81
CA GLY A 231 6.76 -9.90 10.62
C GLY A 231 5.50 -9.04 10.73
N ALA A 232 4.36 -9.51 10.21
CA ALA A 232 3.10 -8.80 10.37
C ALA A 232 2.63 -8.88 11.83
N THR A 233 2.71 -7.78 12.56
CA THR A 233 2.41 -7.70 14.00
C THR A 233 1.10 -6.99 14.31
N PHE A 234 0.48 -6.31 13.33
CA PHE A 234 -0.87 -5.77 13.42
C PHE A 234 -1.47 -5.59 12.01
N MET A 235 -2.78 -5.39 11.97
CA MET A 235 -3.52 -5.10 10.74
C MET A 235 -4.08 -3.69 10.80
N VAL A 236 -4.19 -3.03 9.66
CA VAL A 236 -4.83 -1.71 9.57
C VAL A 236 -5.91 -1.74 8.49
N LEU A 237 -7.12 -1.36 8.88
CA LEU A 237 -8.26 -1.20 7.98
C LEU A 237 -8.50 0.29 7.70
N ALA A 238 -9.00 0.59 6.51
CA ALA A 238 -9.58 1.89 6.22
C ALA A 238 -10.76 2.14 7.19
N PRO A 239 -10.98 3.38 7.69
CA PRO A 239 -12.09 3.68 8.59
C PRO A 239 -13.46 3.32 8.02
N GLU A 240 -13.60 3.34 6.69
CA GLU A 240 -14.82 3.01 5.95
C GLU A 240 -14.95 1.51 5.62
N HIS A 241 -13.98 0.66 6.00
CA HIS A 241 -13.96 -0.74 5.62
C HIS A 241 -15.13 -1.53 6.27
N PRO A 242 -15.87 -2.38 5.52
CA PRO A 242 -17.06 -3.07 6.04
C PRO A 242 -16.84 -3.91 7.30
N LEU A 243 -15.66 -4.53 7.42
CA LEU A 243 -15.31 -5.35 8.59
C LEU A 243 -15.10 -4.54 9.88
N VAL A 244 -14.93 -3.21 9.81
CA VAL A 244 -14.71 -2.39 11.02
C VAL A 244 -15.85 -2.57 12.03
N ALA A 245 -17.10 -2.64 11.56
CA ALA A 245 -18.26 -2.85 12.43
C ALA A 245 -18.27 -4.23 13.10
N GLU A 246 -17.69 -5.25 12.45
CA GLU A 246 -17.61 -6.63 12.96
C GLU A 246 -16.49 -6.78 14.01
N VAL A 247 -15.32 -6.20 13.73
CA VAL A 247 -14.12 -6.36 14.57
C VAL A 247 -14.04 -5.33 15.69
N THR A 248 -15.01 -4.41 15.79
CA THR A 248 -15.06 -3.42 16.86
C THR A 248 -15.72 -4.00 18.10
N SER A 249 -14.94 -4.09 19.19
CA SER A 249 -15.45 -4.49 20.50
C SER A 249 -16.39 -3.44 21.10
N THR A 250 -17.27 -3.87 22.02
CA THR A 250 -18.16 -2.97 22.75
C THR A 250 -17.42 -1.85 23.49
N ALA A 251 -16.22 -2.15 24.03
CA ALA A 251 -15.42 -1.18 24.77
C ALA A 251 -14.89 -0.05 23.85
N GLN A 252 -14.52 -0.39 22.61
CA GLN A 252 -13.92 0.56 21.65
C GLN A 252 -14.93 1.26 20.74
N GLN A 253 -16.20 0.90 20.81
CA GLN A 253 -17.24 1.40 19.91
C GLN A 253 -17.33 2.94 19.85
N ALA A 254 -17.24 3.61 21.00
CA ALA A 254 -17.33 5.07 21.07
C ALA A 254 -16.13 5.77 20.41
N GLU A 255 -14.92 5.26 20.66
CA GLU A 255 -13.69 5.82 20.12
C GLU A 255 -13.56 5.57 18.62
N VAL A 256 -13.85 4.34 18.17
CA VAL A 256 -13.88 3.98 16.76
C VAL A 256 -14.89 4.83 15.98
N ALA A 257 -16.11 5.01 16.50
CA ALA A 257 -17.11 5.84 15.85
C ALA A 257 -16.66 7.31 15.71
N ALA A 258 -16.09 7.87 16.79
CA ALA A 258 -15.56 9.23 16.77
C ALA A 258 -14.42 9.39 15.75
N TYR A 259 -13.54 8.39 15.63
CA TYR A 259 -12.45 8.39 14.67
C TYR A 259 -12.96 8.29 13.22
N ILE A 260 -13.94 7.42 12.95
CA ILE A 260 -14.57 7.30 11.62
C ILE A 260 -15.21 8.63 11.21
N ASP A 261 -15.93 9.30 12.12
CA ASP A 261 -16.57 10.58 11.83
C ASP A 261 -15.53 11.69 11.57
N ALA A 262 -14.45 11.72 12.35
CA ALA A 262 -13.33 12.63 12.13
C ALA A 262 -12.61 12.36 10.79
N ALA A 263 -12.41 11.09 10.44
CA ALA A 263 -11.83 10.71 9.16
C ALA A 263 -12.72 11.17 8.01
N LYS A 264 -14.03 10.89 8.04
CA LYS A 264 -15.01 11.30 6.99
C LYS A 264 -15.03 12.81 6.75
N ALA A 265 -14.76 13.61 7.78
CA ALA A 265 -14.68 15.07 7.65
C ALA A 265 -13.41 15.56 6.93
N ARG A 266 -12.38 14.71 6.76
CA ARG A 266 -11.12 15.04 6.07
C ARG A 266 -11.12 14.56 4.62
N PRO A 267 -10.71 15.40 3.65
CA PRO A 267 -10.52 14.98 2.26
C PRO A 267 -9.45 13.88 2.12
N ALA A 268 -9.64 12.90 1.23
CA ALA A 268 -8.70 11.79 1.01
C ALA A 268 -7.27 12.24 0.63
N ALA A 269 -7.12 13.35 -0.12
CA ALA A 269 -5.82 13.95 -0.44
C ALA A 269 -5.08 14.48 0.81
N ALA A 270 -5.82 14.97 1.81
CA ALA A 270 -5.26 15.41 3.08
C ALA A 270 -4.86 14.23 3.99
N ARG A 271 -5.37 13.02 3.71
CA ARG A 271 -5.02 11.76 4.37
C ARG A 271 -3.78 11.08 3.75
N THR A 272 -3.55 11.27 2.46
CA THR A 272 -2.38 10.74 1.70
C THR A 272 -1.16 11.65 1.78
N ALA A 273 -1.33 12.98 1.82
CA ALA A 273 -0.23 13.94 2.02
C ALA A 273 0.31 13.98 3.46
N ALA A 274 0.19 12.89 4.22
CA ALA A 274 0.46 12.79 5.65
C ALA A 274 1.78 12.08 5.97
N ASP A 275 2.77 12.14 5.07
CA ASP A 275 4.14 11.71 5.40
C ASP A 275 4.77 12.62 6.45
N ASP A 276 4.33 13.89 6.54
CA ASP A 276 4.80 14.89 7.51
C ASP A 276 3.79 15.20 8.65
N LYS A 277 2.66 14.48 8.72
CA LYS A 277 1.67 14.66 9.79
C LYS A 277 1.74 13.55 10.81
N GLU A 278 1.40 13.90 12.04
CA GLU A 278 1.27 12.98 13.17
C GLU A 278 0.40 11.77 12.78
N LYS A 279 0.97 10.56 12.76
CA LYS A 279 0.24 9.33 12.43
C LYS A 279 -0.92 9.14 13.42
N THR A 280 -2.14 8.88 12.95
CA THR A 280 -3.30 8.67 13.83
C THR A 280 -3.93 7.31 13.60
N GLY A 281 -4.54 6.73 14.62
CA GLY A 281 -5.25 5.48 14.51
C GLY A 281 -5.91 5.09 15.84
N VAL A 282 -6.84 4.14 15.77
CA VAL A 282 -7.59 3.63 16.92
C VAL A 282 -7.63 2.11 16.87
N PHE A 283 -7.38 1.47 18.01
CA PHE A 283 -7.51 0.02 18.17
C PHE A 283 -8.98 -0.38 18.19
N THR A 284 -9.38 -1.35 17.36
CA THR A 284 -10.80 -1.76 17.29
C THR A 284 -11.22 -2.64 18.47
N GLY A 285 -10.27 -3.24 19.19
CA GLY A 285 -10.57 -4.25 20.20
C GLY A 285 -10.73 -5.67 19.63
N GLY A 286 -10.53 -5.84 18.32
CA GLY A 286 -10.56 -7.14 17.64
C GLY A 286 -9.19 -7.53 17.11
N TYR A 287 -9.03 -8.82 16.84
CA TYR A 287 -7.78 -9.39 16.33
C TYR A 287 -8.01 -10.15 15.01
N ALA A 288 -6.91 -10.28 14.26
CA ALA A 288 -6.81 -11.13 13.08
C ALA A 288 -5.79 -12.25 13.34
N ILE A 289 -5.97 -13.37 12.68
CA ILE A 289 -5.09 -14.53 12.71
C ILE A 289 -4.17 -14.43 11.49
N ASN A 290 -2.87 -14.37 11.73
CA ASN A 290 -1.87 -14.38 10.67
C ASN A 290 -1.75 -15.81 10.08
N PRO A 291 -1.93 -16.01 8.76
CA PRO A 291 -2.02 -17.34 8.15
C PRO A 291 -0.73 -18.16 8.19
N VAL A 292 0.44 -17.56 8.48
CA VAL A 292 1.72 -18.28 8.44
C VAL A 292 2.13 -18.88 9.78
N ASN A 293 1.68 -18.28 10.88
CA ASN A 293 2.06 -18.66 12.25
C ASN A 293 0.85 -18.84 13.19
N ASN A 294 -0.36 -18.49 12.76
CA ASN A 294 -1.58 -18.48 13.56
C ASN A 294 -1.56 -17.51 14.76
N GLU A 295 -0.66 -16.54 14.76
CA GLU A 295 -0.60 -15.51 15.80
C GLU A 295 -1.81 -14.57 15.70
N CYS A 296 -2.36 -14.19 16.86
CA CYS A 296 -3.42 -13.19 16.95
C CYS A 296 -2.81 -11.80 17.00
N ILE A 297 -3.03 -11.02 15.94
CA ILE A 297 -2.50 -9.66 15.79
C ILE A 297 -3.62 -8.62 15.84
N PRO A 298 -3.45 -7.49 16.55
CA PRO A 298 -4.51 -6.50 16.75
C PRO A 298 -4.90 -5.82 15.44
N ILE A 299 -6.19 -5.50 15.31
CA ILE A 299 -6.73 -4.74 14.20
C ILE A 299 -6.91 -3.27 14.61
N TRP A 300 -6.35 -2.38 13.80
CA TRP A 300 -6.45 -0.94 13.95
C TRP A 300 -7.21 -0.33 12.77
N ILE A 301 -7.73 0.88 12.97
CA ILE A 301 -8.14 1.76 11.87
C ILE A 301 -7.23 2.97 11.83
N ALA A 302 -6.84 3.39 10.62
CA ALA A 302 -6.01 4.57 10.42
C ALA A 302 -6.34 5.26 9.09
N ASP A 303 -6.22 6.58 9.06
CA ASP A 303 -6.62 7.40 7.91
C ASP A 303 -5.67 7.29 6.70
N TYR A 304 -4.46 6.78 6.88
CA TYR A 304 -3.52 6.53 5.78
C TYR A 304 -3.85 5.29 4.94
N VAL A 305 -4.75 4.41 5.42
CA VAL A 305 -5.28 3.27 4.65
C VAL A 305 -6.58 3.70 3.96
N LEU A 306 -6.63 3.56 2.64
CA LEU A 306 -7.75 4.04 1.82
C LEU A 306 -8.56 2.87 1.27
N MET A 307 -9.90 2.95 1.33
CA MET A 307 -10.80 1.93 0.78
C MET A 307 -10.69 1.80 -0.76
N ASP A 308 -10.36 2.90 -1.44
CA ASP A 308 -10.21 2.93 -2.90
C ASP A 308 -8.82 2.43 -3.38
N TYR A 309 -7.93 2.05 -2.45
CA TYR A 309 -6.59 1.54 -2.73
C TYR A 309 -6.40 0.15 -2.12
N GLY A 310 -5.92 -0.81 -2.89
CA GLY A 310 -5.86 -2.18 -2.39
C GLY A 310 -7.26 -2.69 -2.04
N THR A 311 -7.30 -3.58 -1.07
CA THR A 311 -8.55 -4.11 -0.52
C THR A 311 -9.16 -3.21 0.57
N GLY A 312 -8.60 -2.02 0.80
CA GLY A 312 -8.94 -1.19 1.97
C GLY A 312 -8.40 -1.74 3.29
N ALA A 313 -7.47 -2.69 3.24
CA ALA A 313 -6.82 -3.31 4.37
C ALA A 313 -5.34 -3.59 4.05
N ILE A 314 -4.47 -3.43 5.04
CA ILE A 314 -3.05 -3.78 4.94
C ILE A 314 -2.62 -4.65 6.12
N MET A 315 -1.63 -5.51 5.86
CA MET A 315 -0.80 -6.08 6.93
C MET A 315 0.31 -5.09 7.24
N ALA A 316 0.51 -4.78 8.51
CA ALA A 316 1.58 -3.87 8.91
C ALA A 316 2.81 -4.68 9.32
N VAL A 317 3.97 -4.39 8.73
CA VAL A 317 5.24 -5.05 9.03
C VAL A 317 6.27 -4.03 9.49
N PRO A 318 6.23 -3.61 10.76
CA PRO A 318 6.96 -2.44 11.24
C PRO A 318 8.47 -2.56 11.10
N ALA A 319 9.03 -3.76 11.13
CA ALA A 319 10.46 -3.94 11.00
C ALA A 319 11.00 -3.50 9.62
N HIS A 320 10.14 -3.47 8.59
CA HIS A 320 10.54 -3.33 7.18
C HIS A 320 9.71 -2.35 6.32
N ASP A 321 8.74 -1.65 6.92
CA ASP A 321 8.01 -0.53 6.30
C ASP A 321 8.06 0.69 7.23
N GLU A 322 8.47 1.84 6.70
CA GLU A 322 8.74 3.05 7.48
C GLU A 322 7.47 3.62 8.13
N ARG A 323 6.34 3.54 7.43
CA ARG A 323 5.05 4.05 7.91
C ARG A 323 4.54 3.16 9.04
N ASP A 324 4.68 1.85 8.86
CA ASP A 324 4.33 0.86 9.88
C ASP A 324 5.24 0.98 11.10
N PHE A 325 6.54 1.21 10.90
CA PHE A 325 7.51 1.45 11.97
C PHE A 325 7.14 2.66 12.81
N ALA A 326 6.88 3.80 12.17
CA ALA A 326 6.47 5.02 12.84
C ALA A 326 5.14 4.86 13.59
N PHE A 327 4.18 4.13 13.00
CA PHE A 327 2.91 3.81 13.65
C PHE A 327 3.13 2.91 14.88
N ALA A 328 3.93 1.86 14.74
CA ALA A 328 4.24 0.93 15.82
C ALA A 328 4.97 1.61 16.98
N GLN A 329 5.92 2.50 16.70
CA GLN A 329 6.59 3.27 17.76
C GLN A 329 5.65 4.22 18.50
N LYS A 330 4.66 4.79 17.80
CA LYS A 330 3.71 5.72 18.40
C LYS A 330 2.68 5.01 19.28
N PHE A 331 2.20 3.86 18.83
CA PHE A 331 1.15 3.09 19.50
C PHE A 331 1.69 1.89 20.27
N ASP A 332 3.01 1.85 20.46
CA ASP A 332 3.70 0.85 21.27
C ASP A 332 3.38 -0.60 20.84
N LEU A 333 3.37 -0.84 19.53
CA LEU A 333 3.08 -2.14 18.94
C LEU A 333 4.35 -2.98 18.78
N PRO A 334 4.25 -4.32 18.81
CA PRO A 334 5.40 -5.19 18.63
C PRO A 334 6.07 -5.00 17.26
N ILE A 335 7.40 -5.12 17.23
CA ILE A 335 8.21 -4.99 16.01
C ILE A 335 9.14 -6.19 15.94
N VAL A 336 8.80 -7.19 15.12
CA VAL A 336 9.57 -8.43 14.99
C VAL A 336 10.38 -8.40 13.68
N PRO A 337 11.72 -8.45 13.74
CA PRO A 337 12.56 -8.43 12.55
C PRO A 337 12.54 -9.79 11.86
N VAL A 338 12.12 -9.79 10.58
CA VAL A 338 12.04 -11.02 9.75
C VAL A 338 12.94 -11.03 8.51
N VAL A 339 13.72 -9.98 8.31
CA VAL A 339 14.70 -9.87 7.21
C VAL A 339 16.02 -9.42 7.83
N ALA A 340 17.09 -10.16 7.53
CA ALA A 340 18.43 -9.81 7.94
C ALA A 340 18.92 -8.56 7.19
N ARG A 341 19.67 -7.72 7.90
CA ARG A 341 20.31 -6.56 7.28
C ARG A 341 21.39 -6.98 6.29
N PRO A 342 21.49 -6.36 5.10
CA PRO A 342 22.54 -6.71 4.13
C PRO A 342 23.97 -6.37 4.59
N ASP A 343 24.12 -5.41 5.50
CA ASP A 343 25.40 -4.96 6.04
C ASP A 343 25.95 -5.85 7.18
N ASP A 344 25.16 -6.83 7.64
CA ASP A 344 25.40 -7.68 8.82
C ASP A 344 25.79 -6.89 10.08
N ALA A 345 25.45 -5.60 10.14
CA ALA A 345 25.85 -4.75 11.24
C ALA A 345 25.07 -5.14 12.51
N ALA A 346 25.78 -5.18 13.63
CA ALA A 346 25.19 -5.40 14.94
C ALA A 346 25.80 -4.48 16.01
N LYS A 347 25.00 -4.17 17.03
CA LYS A 347 25.41 -3.34 18.17
C LYS A 347 24.97 -3.96 19.48
N SER A 348 25.75 -3.69 20.53
CA SER A 348 25.40 -4.08 21.89
C SER A 348 25.69 -2.94 22.86
N TYR A 349 24.75 -2.72 23.77
CA TYR A 349 24.87 -1.80 24.89
C TYR A 349 24.90 -2.60 26.19
N VAL A 350 26.00 -2.51 26.94
CA VAL A 350 26.13 -3.12 28.27
C VAL A 350 26.09 -2.00 29.30
N GLN A 351 25.04 -1.98 30.14
CA GLN A 351 24.82 -0.90 31.09
C GLN A 351 25.93 -0.81 32.16
N ALA A 352 26.24 0.42 32.59
CA ALA A 352 27.20 0.63 33.67
C ALA A 352 26.77 -0.08 34.96
N GLY A 353 27.70 -0.82 35.57
CA GLY A 353 27.48 -1.48 36.86
C GLY A 353 26.75 -2.83 36.79
N THR A 354 26.35 -3.31 35.61
CA THR A 354 25.68 -4.61 35.44
C THR A 354 26.62 -5.78 35.16
N TYR A 355 27.87 -5.48 34.82
CA TYR A 355 28.89 -6.46 34.42
C TYR A 355 30.11 -6.49 35.35
N THR A 356 30.91 -7.56 35.31
CA THR A 356 32.12 -7.71 36.12
C THR A 356 33.27 -6.81 35.62
N PRO A 357 34.15 -6.31 36.50
CA PRO A 357 35.21 -5.37 36.10
C PRO A 357 36.20 -5.89 35.03
N ASP A 358 36.27 -7.20 34.80
CA ASP A 358 37.14 -7.81 33.80
C ASP A 358 36.52 -7.95 32.40
N LEU A 359 35.20 -7.78 32.23
CA LEU A 359 34.54 -7.87 30.92
C LEU A 359 35.20 -6.97 29.84
N PRO A 360 35.54 -5.69 30.08
CA PRO A 360 36.21 -4.87 29.07
C PRO A 360 37.54 -5.46 28.58
N ALA A 361 38.31 -6.09 29.48
CA ALA A 361 39.57 -6.75 29.11
C ALA A 361 39.31 -8.04 28.31
N LYS A 362 38.28 -8.80 28.66
CA LYS A 362 37.85 -10.00 27.94
C LYS A 362 37.36 -9.68 26.54
N LEU A 363 36.55 -8.63 26.39
CA LEU A 363 36.07 -8.15 25.08
C LEU A 363 37.24 -7.75 24.17
N ARG A 364 38.22 -6.98 24.68
CA ARG A 364 39.43 -6.62 23.92
C ARG A 364 40.24 -7.86 23.52
N ALA A 365 40.39 -8.82 24.43
CA ALA A 365 41.12 -10.07 24.15
C ALA A 365 40.40 -10.94 23.09
N ALA A 366 39.07 -10.91 23.06
CA ALA A 366 38.25 -11.56 22.05
C ALA A 366 38.16 -10.78 20.73
N GLY A 367 38.76 -9.58 20.64
CA GLY A 367 38.83 -8.79 19.42
C GLY A 367 37.66 -7.83 19.19
N TYR A 368 36.79 -7.62 20.19
CA TYR A 368 35.67 -6.68 20.08
C TYR A 368 36.12 -5.23 20.28
N SER A 369 35.58 -4.34 19.44
CA SER A 369 35.78 -2.90 19.55
C SER A 369 34.60 -2.25 20.25
N PHE A 370 34.87 -1.40 21.23
CA PHE A 370 33.83 -0.68 21.98
C PHE A 370 34.31 0.67 22.48
N SER A 371 33.37 1.57 22.73
CA SER A 371 33.60 2.81 23.46
C SER A 371 32.97 2.75 24.85
N GLU A 372 33.61 3.37 25.83
CA GLU A 372 33.08 3.50 27.19
C GLU A 372 32.44 4.89 27.33
N GLN A 373 31.16 4.94 27.74
CA GLN A 373 30.43 6.19 27.98
C GLN A 373 29.68 6.08 29.32
N ASP A 374 30.01 6.94 30.27
CA ASP A 374 29.45 6.92 31.64
C ASP A 374 29.50 5.54 32.31
N GLY A 375 30.53 4.75 32.00
CA GLY A 375 30.73 3.39 32.49
C GLY A 375 29.94 2.31 31.76
N ALA A 376 29.12 2.65 30.76
CA ALA A 376 28.49 1.69 29.86
C ALA A 376 29.43 1.33 28.69
N LEU A 377 29.30 0.12 28.17
CA LEU A 377 30.05 -0.36 27.01
C LEU A 377 29.17 -0.32 25.77
N LEU A 378 29.58 0.45 24.76
CA LEU A 378 28.92 0.55 23.46
C LEU A 378 29.77 -0.23 22.45
N VAL A 379 29.33 -1.44 22.11
CA VAL A 379 30.06 -2.39 21.28
C VAL A 379 29.48 -2.40 19.87
N SER A 380 30.35 -2.35 18.86
CA SER A 380 29.99 -2.60 17.46
C SER A 380 30.55 -3.95 17.04
N LEU A 381 29.71 -4.78 16.44
CA LEU A 381 30.01 -6.15 16.03
C LEU A 381 29.23 -6.50 14.76
N THR A 382 29.32 -7.76 14.34
CA THR A 382 28.56 -8.32 13.22
C THR A 382 27.57 -9.36 13.70
N GLY A 383 26.52 -9.64 12.92
CA GLY A 383 25.58 -10.72 13.23
C GLY A 383 26.27 -12.07 13.34
N ALA A 384 27.28 -12.33 12.50
CA ALA A 384 28.11 -13.53 12.60
C ALA A 384 28.83 -13.70 13.96
N GLN A 385 29.08 -12.61 14.68
CA GLN A 385 29.71 -12.61 16.00
C GLN A 385 28.70 -12.68 17.16
N ALA A 386 27.40 -12.49 16.88
CA ALA A 386 26.37 -12.25 17.90
C ALA A 386 26.31 -13.36 18.97
N ALA A 387 26.30 -14.63 18.56
CA ALA A 387 26.20 -15.75 19.50
C ALA A 387 27.41 -15.85 20.45
N THR A 388 28.62 -15.84 19.89
CA THR A 388 29.87 -15.91 20.69
C THR A 388 30.06 -14.67 21.56
N TYR A 389 29.65 -13.49 21.07
CA TYR A 389 29.62 -12.28 21.88
C TYR A 389 28.63 -12.39 23.05
N ALA A 390 27.42 -12.89 22.78
CA ALA A 390 26.39 -13.04 23.79
C ALA A 390 26.79 -14.02 24.90
N GLU A 391 27.42 -15.16 24.56
CA GLU A 391 28.00 -16.08 25.54
C GLU A 391 29.04 -15.41 26.43
N LEU A 392 29.94 -14.60 25.85
CA LEU A 392 30.97 -13.92 26.61
C LEU A 392 30.39 -12.86 27.57
N VAL A 393 29.41 -12.07 27.11
CA VAL A 393 28.73 -11.08 27.96
C VAL A 393 27.90 -11.77 29.04
N HIS A 394 27.17 -12.84 28.69
CA HIS A 394 26.38 -13.66 29.60
C HIS A 394 27.19 -14.13 30.81
N GLU A 395 28.40 -14.65 30.60
CA GLU A 395 29.29 -15.11 31.68
C GLU A 395 29.73 -14.01 32.67
N HIS A 396 29.68 -12.74 32.26
CA HIS A 396 30.18 -11.60 33.02
C HIS A 396 29.07 -10.61 33.42
N LEU A 397 27.83 -10.87 33.04
CA LEU A 397 26.67 -10.07 33.42
C LEU A 397 26.09 -10.60 34.74
N HIS A 398 26.02 -9.77 35.77
CA HIS A 398 25.56 -10.18 37.11
C HIS A 398 24.23 -9.55 37.54
N SER A 399 23.76 -8.51 36.83
CA SER A 399 22.46 -7.89 37.05
C SER A 399 21.97 -7.20 35.77
N GLY A 400 20.71 -6.75 35.72
CA GLY A 400 20.16 -6.07 34.54
C GLY A 400 20.11 -6.95 33.29
N TRP A 401 20.29 -6.34 32.12
CA TRP A 401 20.34 -7.04 30.83
C TRP A 401 21.29 -6.32 29.86
N SER A 402 21.62 -6.99 28.76
CA SER A 402 22.27 -6.41 27.58
C SER A 402 21.65 -7.03 26.33
N ASP A 403 22.03 -6.56 25.14
CA ASP A 403 21.39 -6.96 23.90
C ASP A 403 22.39 -7.06 22.74
N VAL A 404 22.04 -7.77 21.68
CA VAL A 404 22.69 -7.70 20.37
C VAL A 404 21.64 -7.37 19.32
N MET A 405 21.72 -6.15 18.75
CA MET A 405 20.70 -5.55 17.89
C MET A 405 21.19 -5.24 16.48
N GLY A 406 20.27 -5.27 15.52
CA GLY A 406 20.57 -5.06 14.08
C GLY A 406 20.70 -6.38 13.33
N SER A 407 21.70 -7.17 13.70
CA SER A 407 21.91 -8.54 13.23
C SER A 407 22.14 -9.47 14.42
N GLY A 408 21.59 -10.67 14.39
CA GLY A 408 21.64 -11.64 15.50
C GLY A 408 20.44 -11.58 16.45
N TRP A 409 19.99 -10.39 16.85
CA TRP A 409 18.76 -10.16 17.65
C TRP A 409 18.66 -11.02 18.92
N LEU A 410 19.49 -10.71 19.92
CA LEU A 410 19.56 -11.45 21.18
C LEU A 410 19.34 -10.53 22.38
N ALA A 411 18.58 -10.98 23.37
CA ALA A 411 18.55 -10.41 24.72
C ALA A 411 19.42 -11.26 25.65
N ILE A 412 20.27 -10.62 26.45
CA ILE A 412 21.25 -11.27 27.33
C ILE A 412 20.89 -10.91 28.78
N PHE A 413 20.44 -11.90 29.55
CA PHE A 413 20.20 -11.80 30.98
C PHE A 413 21.23 -12.64 31.74
N PRO A 414 21.51 -12.37 33.02
CA PRO A 414 22.42 -13.20 33.81
C PRO A 414 22.04 -14.69 33.82
N GLU A 415 20.75 -15.00 33.73
CA GLU A 415 20.23 -16.38 33.80
C GLU A 415 20.22 -17.07 32.43
N GLU A 416 20.02 -16.33 31.34
CA GLU A 416 19.86 -16.90 30.00
C GLU A 416 20.07 -15.88 28.87
N VAL A 417 20.34 -16.39 27.66
CA VAL A 417 20.28 -15.63 26.41
C VAL A 417 19.01 -16.01 25.66
N VAL A 418 18.18 -15.02 25.31
CA VAL A 418 16.88 -15.21 24.65
C VAL A 418 16.92 -14.63 23.25
N PRO A 419 16.65 -15.42 22.19
CA PRO A 419 16.47 -14.90 20.83
C PRO A 419 15.23 -14.01 20.72
N PHE A 420 15.35 -12.86 20.08
CA PHE A 420 14.23 -11.97 19.78
C PHE A 420 13.66 -12.27 18.39
N GLU A 421 12.87 -13.34 18.31
CA GLU A 421 12.44 -13.94 17.04
C GLU A 421 10.91 -14.04 16.85
N SER A 422 10.11 -13.67 17.85
CA SER A 422 8.66 -13.83 17.79
C SER A 422 7.93 -12.85 18.72
N LEU A 423 6.60 -12.81 18.61
CA LEU A 423 5.76 -12.09 19.56
C LEU A 423 5.84 -12.69 20.97
N GLU A 424 5.96 -14.01 21.09
CA GLU A 424 6.19 -14.69 22.37
C GLU A 424 7.53 -14.27 22.98
N ALA A 425 8.59 -14.19 22.16
CA ALA A 425 9.90 -13.73 22.61
C ALA A 425 9.87 -12.25 23.04
N ASP A 426 9.17 -11.37 22.30
CA ASP A 426 8.94 -9.97 22.72
C ASP A 426 8.35 -9.91 24.13
N GLN A 427 7.24 -10.64 24.36
CA GLN A 427 6.56 -10.68 25.66
C GLN A 427 7.45 -11.24 26.77
N GLN A 428 8.16 -12.35 26.52
CA GLN A 428 9.08 -12.96 27.48
C GLN A 428 10.19 -11.99 27.88
N ILE A 429 10.82 -11.33 26.90
CA ILE A 429 11.93 -10.40 27.14
C ILE A 429 11.42 -9.16 27.87
N THR A 430 10.30 -8.56 27.43
CA THR A 430 9.68 -7.41 28.09
C THR A 430 9.32 -7.70 29.54
N GLN A 431 8.73 -8.87 29.82
CA GLN A 431 8.38 -9.25 31.19
C GLN A 431 9.63 -9.40 32.05
N ARG A 432 10.70 -10.03 31.54
CA ARG A 432 11.97 -10.19 32.27
C ARG A 432 12.64 -8.86 32.57
N ILE A 433 12.69 -7.95 31.61
CA ILE A 433 13.21 -6.59 31.83
C ILE A 433 12.38 -5.89 32.90
N THR A 434 11.05 -5.97 32.82
CA THR A 434 10.15 -5.31 33.78
C THR A 434 10.39 -5.82 35.20
N LEU A 435 10.57 -7.13 35.37
CA LEU A 435 10.87 -7.77 36.66
C LEU A 435 12.27 -7.46 37.20
N SER A 436 13.18 -6.93 36.36
CA SER A 436 14.51 -6.50 36.80
C SER A 436 14.51 -5.14 37.51
N PHE A 437 13.43 -4.36 37.38
CA PHE A 437 13.31 -3.08 38.06
C PHE A 437 12.82 -3.26 39.52
N PRO A 438 13.27 -2.39 40.45
CA PRO A 438 12.65 -2.24 41.76
C PRO A 438 11.14 -1.97 41.66
N GLU A 439 10.34 -2.51 42.58
CA GLU A 439 8.87 -2.40 42.55
C GLU A 439 8.37 -0.95 42.44
N ASP A 440 9.06 0.01 43.07
CA ASP A 440 8.73 1.43 43.05
C ASP A 440 9.08 2.14 41.73
N GLU A 441 9.88 1.51 40.87
CA GLU A 441 10.26 2.05 39.56
C GLU A 441 9.47 1.44 38.40
N VAL A 442 8.85 0.27 38.58
CA VAL A 442 8.12 -0.47 37.53
C VAL A 442 7.10 0.41 36.82
N GLU A 443 6.28 1.16 37.55
CA GLU A 443 5.24 2.03 36.96
C GLU A 443 5.82 3.11 36.04
N THR A 444 7.06 3.55 36.30
CA THR A 444 7.71 4.62 35.54
C THR A 444 8.64 4.11 34.43
N LYS A 445 9.18 2.89 34.56
CA LYS A 445 10.19 2.34 33.64
C LYS A 445 9.68 1.20 32.76
N ALA A 446 8.59 0.52 33.15
CA ALA A 446 8.01 -0.54 32.36
C ALA A 446 7.66 -0.01 30.96
N GLN A 447 8.04 -0.77 29.94
CA GLN A 447 7.67 -0.50 28.56
C GLN A 447 6.77 -1.63 28.07
N PRO A 448 5.86 -1.31 27.15
CA PRO A 448 4.89 -2.27 26.61
C PRO A 448 5.52 -3.35 25.71
N THR A 449 6.67 -3.07 25.06
CA THR A 449 7.35 -4.01 24.15
C THR A 449 8.86 -3.93 24.32
N TYR A 450 9.58 -4.97 23.87
CA TYR A 450 11.03 -4.98 23.94
C TYR A 450 11.63 -3.95 23.00
N MET A 451 11.07 -3.81 21.79
CA MET A 451 11.51 -2.78 20.85
C MET A 451 11.37 -1.36 21.42
N ARG A 452 10.38 -1.10 22.28
CA ARG A 452 10.24 0.20 22.94
C ARG A 452 11.39 0.49 23.89
N TYR A 453 11.94 -0.51 24.59
CA TYR A 453 13.18 -0.34 25.36
C TYR A 453 14.36 -0.01 24.44
N LEU A 454 14.50 -0.75 23.34
CA LEU A 454 15.60 -0.56 22.40
C LEU A 454 15.58 0.83 21.75
N ALA A 455 14.40 1.32 21.38
CA ALA A 455 14.21 2.64 20.78
C ALA A 455 14.60 3.81 21.70
N GLN A 456 14.62 3.60 23.02
CA GLN A 456 15.08 4.59 24.00
C GLN A 456 16.60 4.69 24.08
N VAL A 457 17.33 3.72 23.55
CA VAL A 457 18.81 3.70 23.55
C VAL A 457 19.31 4.41 22.28
N PRO A 458 19.89 5.63 22.38
CA PRO A 458 20.30 6.39 21.20
C PRO A 458 21.30 5.64 20.31
N PHE A 459 22.11 4.75 20.91
CA PHE A 459 23.12 3.98 20.20
C PHE A 459 22.54 2.98 19.18
N TYR A 460 21.27 2.59 19.32
CA TYR A 460 20.61 1.63 18.43
C TYR A 460 19.78 2.29 17.33
N GLN A 461 19.53 3.60 17.37
CA GLN A 461 18.56 4.27 16.48
C GLN A 461 18.84 4.09 14.98
N ASP A 462 20.11 3.95 14.60
CA ASP A 462 20.56 3.72 13.22
C ASP A 462 20.53 2.25 12.78
N ILE A 463 20.25 1.31 13.69
CA ILE A 463 20.34 -0.12 13.41
C ILE A 463 19.04 -0.92 13.66
N ILE A 464 18.13 -0.38 14.48
CA ILE A 464 16.85 -1.04 14.80
C ILE A 464 15.87 -1.13 13.61
N TYR A 465 16.10 -0.38 12.53
CA TYR A 465 15.23 -0.35 11.36
C TYR A 465 16.03 -0.46 10.05
N HIS A 466 15.47 -1.17 9.09
CA HIS A 466 15.86 -1.17 7.68
C HIS A 466 14.69 -1.63 6.82
N ALA A 467 14.61 -1.17 5.56
CA ALA A 467 13.58 -1.64 4.61
C ALA A 467 14.17 -2.51 3.48
N GLU A 468 15.47 -2.78 3.55
CA GLU A 468 16.22 -3.44 2.48
C GLU A 468 15.79 -4.90 2.32
N TYR A 469 15.99 -5.43 1.11
CA TYR A 469 15.81 -6.86 0.88
C TYR A 469 17.02 -7.62 1.41
N GLY A 470 16.77 -8.75 2.08
CA GLY A 470 17.80 -9.61 2.61
C GLY A 470 17.33 -11.06 2.78
N PRO A 471 18.20 -11.93 3.32
CA PRO A 471 17.80 -13.26 3.77
C PRO A 471 16.69 -13.18 4.82
N LEU A 472 15.73 -14.10 4.76
CA LEU A 472 14.69 -14.18 5.78
C LEU A 472 15.27 -14.74 7.07
N ILE A 473 14.91 -14.12 8.18
CA ILE A 473 15.18 -14.58 9.55
C ILE A 473 13.85 -14.72 10.28
N HIS A 474 13.82 -15.55 11.33
CA HIS A 474 12.63 -15.73 12.17
C HIS A 474 11.35 -16.05 11.38
N SER A 475 11.52 -16.69 10.22
CA SER A 475 10.47 -16.93 9.23
C SER A 475 10.48 -18.39 8.80
N GLY A 476 9.30 -19.01 8.75
CA GLY A 476 9.10 -20.32 8.14
C GLY A 476 8.79 -20.26 6.63
N PRO A 477 8.54 -21.41 5.98
CA PRO A 477 8.20 -21.47 4.57
C PRO A 477 6.83 -20.84 4.29
N LEU A 478 6.70 -20.16 3.15
CA LEU A 478 5.43 -19.61 2.68
C LEU A 478 4.77 -20.60 1.70
N THR A 479 3.56 -21.08 2.02
CA THR A 479 2.82 -22.06 1.19
C THR A 479 3.59 -23.34 0.85
N GLY A 480 4.45 -23.79 1.77
CA GLY A 480 5.30 -24.98 1.56
C GLY A 480 6.52 -24.76 0.65
N ARG A 481 6.76 -23.53 0.17
CA ARG A 481 8.00 -23.14 -0.51
C ARG A 481 8.96 -22.47 0.49
N PRO A 482 10.26 -22.80 0.47
CA PRO A 482 11.26 -22.11 1.29
C PRO A 482 11.22 -20.59 1.04
N GLY A 483 11.39 -19.78 2.09
CA GLY A 483 11.23 -18.32 2.04
C GLY A 483 12.07 -17.61 0.97
N GLU A 484 13.26 -18.12 0.66
CA GLU A 484 14.12 -17.62 -0.43
C GLU A 484 13.48 -17.71 -1.82
N THR A 485 12.54 -18.65 -2.01
CA THR A 485 11.80 -18.88 -3.27
C THR A 485 10.37 -18.34 -3.24
N ALA A 486 9.90 -17.85 -2.09
CA ALA A 486 8.56 -17.28 -1.94
C ALA A 486 8.37 -15.93 -2.66
N LYS A 487 9.46 -15.31 -3.13
CA LYS A 487 9.44 -14.15 -4.05
C LYS A 487 8.72 -14.46 -5.37
N LEU A 488 8.50 -15.74 -5.69
CA LEU A 488 7.94 -16.23 -6.96
C LEU A 488 6.52 -16.79 -6.81
N ILE A 489 5.72 -16.28 -5.86
CA ILE A 489 4.28 -16.56 -5.85
C ILE A 489 3.71 -15.91 -7.13
N PRO A 490 2.95 -16.62 -7.97
CA PRO A 490 2.29 -16.01 -9.11
C PRO A 490 1.33 -14.93 -8.60
N SER A 491 1.73 -13.68 -8.74
CA SER A 491 0.97 -12.51 -8.36
C SER A 491 -0.16 -12.30 -9.36
N THR A 492 -1.41 -12.18 -8.88
CA THR A 492 -2.36 -11.30 -9.56
C THR A 492 -1.93 -9.87 -9.22
N GLY A 493 -1.18 -9.23 -10.12
CA GLY A 493 -0.68 -7.86 -9.90
C GLY A 493 -1.82 -6.92 -9.53
N TRP A 494 -1.65 -6.18 -8.44
CA TRP A 494 -2.50 -5.04 -8.10
C TRP A 494 -1.97 -3.80 -8.80
N ARG A 495 -2.90 -2.93 -9.20
CA ARG A 495 -2.59 -1.72 -9.96
C ARG A 495 -3.23 -0.54 -9.26
N SER A 496 -2.39 0.36 -8.78
CA SER A 496 -2.81 1.69 -8.37
C SER A 496 -2.40 2.67 -9.45
N VAL A 497 -3.34 3.54 -9.85
CA VAL A 497 -2.94 4.82 -10.45
C VAL A 497 -2.69 5.70 -9.23
N GLU A 498 -1.44 5.77 -8.76
CA GLU A 498 -1.11 6.65 -7.64
C GLU A 498 -1.32 8.12 -8.05
N PRO A 499 -1.84 8.97 -7.14
CA PRO A 499 -1.63 10.39 -7.23
C PRO A 499 -0.14 10.68 -6.97
N ASP A 500 0.50 11.44 -7.87
CA ASP A 500 1.90 11.88 -7.78
C ASP A 500 2.33 12.18 -6.33
N SER A 501 3.27 11.40 -5.79
CA SER A 501 4.26 11.94 -4.87
C SER A 501 5.32 12.62 -5.74
N ALA A 502 5.34 13.95 -5.69
CA ALA A 502 6.17 14.78 -6.55
C ALA A 502 7.66 14.41 -6.44
N ALA A 503 8.32 14.29 -7.60
CA ALA A 503 9.74 14.52 -7.74
C ALA A 503 10.00 16.00 -8.09
#